data_AF-A0A3E2CUD8-F1
#
_entry.id   AF-A0A3E2CUD8-F1
#
_cell.length_a   1.000
_cell.length_b   1.000
_cell.length_c   1.000
_cell.angle_alpha   90.00
_cell.angle_beta   90.00
_cell.angle_gamma   90.00
#
_symmetry.space_group_name_H-M   'P 1'
#
loop_
_entity.id
_entity.type
_entity.pdbx_description
1 polymer ?
#
loop_
_entity_poly.entity_id
_entity_poly.type
_entity_poly.pdbx_seq_one_letter_code
_entity_poly.pdbx_strand_id
1 'polypeptide(L)'
;MEVVKDYDVRLDSKKRVTLRGAKYPYYNVKECDNGCILLEPRELTIPKSISSRTLKSMDEAIRNFNIDKVSEPVDLSDEARRQAEAHEGKSFNNTDELMQDLLDA
;
A
#
# COMPACT_ATOMS: atom_id res chain seq x y z
N MET A 1 -15.88 -21.82 11.76
CA MET A 1 -16.16 -20.46 12.25
C MET A 1 -17.50 -20.52 12.94
N GLU A 2 -17.54 -20.29 14.26
CA GLU A 2 -18.79 -20.35 15.03
C GLU A 2 -19.39 -18.94 15.14
N VAL A 3 -20.69 -18.81 14.90
CA VAL A 3 -21.39 -17.53 14.99
C VAL A 3 -21.63 -17.22 16.47
N VAL A 4 -20.85 -16.30 17.02
CA VAL A 4 -20.95 -15.90 18.44
C VAL A 4 -22.09 -14.90 18.68
N LYS A 5 -22.41 -14.08 17.69
CA LYS A 5 -23.52 -13.11 17.73
C LYS A 5 -24.11 -12.96 16.34
N ASP A 6 -25.44 -12.96 16.27
CA ASP A 6 -26.22 -12.68 15.08
C ASP A 6 -27.29 -11.64 15.40
N TYR A 7 -27.37 -10.58 14.60
CA TYR A 7 -28.31 -9.49 14.79
C TYR A 7 -28.43 -8.62 13.54
N ASP A 8 -29.62 -8.07 13.32
CA ASP A 8 -29.87 -7.10 12.28
C ASP A 8 -29.51 -5.67 12.70
N VAL A 9 -29.04 -4.88 11.73
CA VAL A 9 -28.66 -3.48 11.92
C VAL A 9 -29.14 -2.64 10.76
N ARG A 10 -29.70 -1.48 11.10
CA ARG A 10 -30.12 -0.46 10.13
C ARG A 10 -28.97 0.52 9.89
N LEU A 11 -28.82 0.95 8.63
CA LEU A 11 -27.96 2.07 8.27
C LEU A 11 -28.45 3.38 8.89
N ASP A 12 -27.53 4.15 9.44
CA ASP A 12 -27.82 5.52 9.86
C ASP A 12 -27.93 6.49 8.66
N SER A 13 -28.21 7.76 8.94
CA SER A 13 -28.33 8.81 7.91
C SER A 13 -27.03 9.04 7.12
N LYS A 14 -25.89 8.63 7.65
CA LYS A 14 -24.56 8.72 7.02
C LYS A 14 -24.12 7.40 6.38
N LYS A 15 -25.03 6.43 6.22
CA LYS A 15 -24.74 5.11 5.65
C LYS A 15 -23.72 4.30 6.46
N ARG A 16 -23.69 4.48 7.78
CA ARG A 16 -22.82 3.71 8.68
C ARG A 16 -23.59 2.58 9.35
N VAL A 17 -22.88 1.48 9.62
CA VAL A 17 -23.34 0.37 10.46
C VAL A 17 -22.62 0.43 11.80
N THR A 18 -23.33 0.27 12.92
CA THR A 18 -22.73 0.24 14.26
C THR A 18 -22.53 -1.21 14.73
N LEU A 19 -21.28 -1.60 14.96
CA LEU A 19 -20.93 -2.92 15.50
C LEU A 19 -21.20 -2.95 17.01
N ARG A 20 -22.09 -3.84 17.48
CA ARG A 20 -22.50 -3.90 18.89
C ARG A 20 -21.51 -4.75 19.72
N GLY A 21 -20.86 -4.11 20.69
CA GLY A 21 -19.89 -4.79 21.56
C GLY A 21 -18.57 -5.11 20.85
N ALA A 22 -18.08 -4.17 20.04
CA ALA A 22 -16.75 -4.25 19.42
C ALA A 22 -15.68 -4.48 20.50
N LYS A 23 -14.86 -5.51 20.31
CA LYS A 23 -13.78 -5.87 21.26
C LYS A 23 -12.54 -4.99 21.11
N TYR A 24 -12.32 -4.43 19.92
CA TYR A 24 -11.16 -3.64 19.58
C TYR A 24 -11.58 -2.23 19.15
N PRO A 25 -10.74 -1.21 19.36
CA PRO A 25 -11.04 0.16 18.96
C PRO A 25 -10.92 0.39 17.45
N TYR A 26 -10.08 -0.39 16.75
CA TYR A 26 -9.82 -0.21 15.33
C TYR A 26 -9.94 -1.52 14.57
N TYR A 27 -10.45 -1.41 13.33
CA TYR A 27 -10.59 -2.53 12.41
C TYR A 27 -10.09 -2.11 11.02
N ASN A 28 -9.40 -3.03 10.33
CA ASN A 28 -9.26 -2.95 8.89
C ASN A 28 -10.55 -3.45 8.25
N VAL A 29 -11.06 -2.70 7.27
CA VAL A 29 -12.27 -3.03 6.55
C VAL A 29 -11.87 -3.39 5.12
N LYS A 30 -12.28 -4.58 4.65
CA LYS A 30 -12.19 -4.97 3.24
C LYS A 30 -13.60 -5.27 2.74
N GLU A 31 -13.97 -4.66 1.63
CA GLU A 31 -15.24 -4.93 0.95
C GLU A 31 -14.96 -5.82 -0.26
N CYS A 32 -15.67 -6.94 -0.34
CA CYS A 32 -15.59 -7.87 -1.46
C CYS A 32 -16.64 -7.51 -2.52
N ASP A 33 -16.40 -7.93 -3.75
CA ASP A 33 -17.29 -7.75 -4.91
C ASP A 33 -18.72 -8.29 -4.68
N ASN A 34 -18.85 -9.36 -3.91
CA ASN A 34 -20.11 -9.97 -3.52
C ASN A 34 -20.84 -9.22 -2.38
N GLY A 35 -20.33 -8.07 -1.94
CA GLY A 35 -20.90 -7.26 -0.86
C GLY A 35 -20.60 -7.78 0.56
N CYS A 36 -19.77 -8.81 0.70
CA CYS A 36 -19.26 -9.21 2.00
C CYS A 36 -18.27 -8.18 2.53
N ILE A 37 -18.36 -7.88 3.83
CA ILE A 37 -17.42 -6.98 4.52
C ILE A 37 -16.62 -7.81 5.52
N LEU A 38 -15.30 -7.81 5.36
CA LEU A 38 -14.38 -8.43 6.31
C LEU A 38 -13.81 -7.37 7.26
N LEU A 39 -13.88 -7.65 8.56
CA LEU A 39 -13.39 -6.79 9.63
C LEU A 39 -12.25 -7.50 10.38
N GLU A 40 -11.03 -6.99 10.22
CA GLU A 40 -9.84 -7.52 10.91
C GLU A 40 -9.43 -6.56 12.04
N PRO A 41 -9.38 -6.98 13.31
CA PRO A 41 -8.89 -6.13 14.40
C PRO A 41 -7.51 -5.54 14.12
N ARG A 42 -7.31 -4.26 14.46
CA ARG A 42 -5.99 -3.62 14.43
C ARG A 42 -5.71 -2.90 15.74
N GLU A 43 -4.42 -2.81 16.05
CA GLU A 43 -3.91 -1.96 17.10
C GLU A 43 -3.30 -0.71 16.47
N LEU A 44 -3.61 0.45 17.05
CA LEU A 44 -2.96 1.70 16.66
C LEU A 44 -1.58 1.73 17.33
N THR A 45 -0.59 1.23 16.62
CA THR A 45 0.81 1.30 17.08
C THR A 45 1.41 2.62 16.64
N ILE A 46 2.07 3.33 17.55
CA ILE A 46 2.93 4.45 17.19
C ILE A 46 4.00 3.88 16.24
N PRO A 47 4.19 4.44 15.03
CA PRO A 47 5.24 4.00 14.13
C PRO A 47 6.57 3.98 14.88
N LYS A 48 7.41 2.98 14.61
CA LYS A 48 8.76 2.94 15.20
C LYS A 48 9.44 4.28 14.91
N SER A 49 9.79 5.01 15.96
CA SER A 49 10.52 6.27 15.82
C SER A 49 11.85 5.97 15.11
N ILE A 50 12.22 6.81 14.16
CA ILE A 50 13.56 6.74 13.57
C ILE A 50 14.61 7.08 14.63
N SER A 51 15.80 6.50 14.49
CA SER A 51 16.88 6.77 15.44
C SER A 51 17.28 8.26 15.39
N SER A 52 17.78 8.80 16.52
CA SER A 52 18.30 10.17 16.57
C SER A 52 19.39 10.43 15.53
N ARG A 53 20.19 9.39 15.21
CA ARG A 53 21.19 9.44 14.14
C ARG A 53 20.55 9.59 12.77
N THR A 54 19.51 8.81 12.48
CA THR A 54 18.79 8.88 11.20
C THR A 54 18.13 10.25 11.02
N LEU A 55 17.46 10.75 12.06
CA LEU A 55 16.84 12.07 12.03
C LEU A 55 17.87 13.17 11.75
N LYS A 56 18.99 13.16 12.46
CA LYS A 56 20.09 14.11 12.24
C LYS A 56 20.66 14.03 10.82
N SER A 57 20.81 12.82 10.27
CA SER A 57 21.28 12.64 8.90
C SER A 57 20.29 13.20 7.88
N MET A 58 18.98 13.11 8.13
CA MET A 58 17.95 13.70 7.27
C MET A 58 17.99 15.22 7.34
N ASP A 59 18.14 15.80 8.54
CA ASP A 59 18.27 17.24 8.73
C ASP A 59 19.51 17.80 8.00
N GLU A 60 20.64 17.09 8.07
CA GLU A 60 21.87 17.44 7.35
C GLU A 60 21.70 17.35 5.84
N ALA A 61 21.01 16.33 5.34
CA ALA A 61 20.72 16.17 3.91
C ALA A 61 19.88 17.34 3.37
N ILE A 62 18.82 17.72 4.08
CA ILE A 62 17.97 18.86 3.71
C ILE A 62 18.77 20.17 3.77
N ARG A 63 19.59 20.35 4.80
CA ARG A 63 20.44 21.54 4.91
C ARG A 63 21.42 21.65 3.75
N ASN A 64 22.10 20.55 3.39
CA ASN A 64 23.04 20.50 2.28
C ASN A 64 22.34 20.79 0.95
N PHE A 65 21.14 20.25 0.74
CA PHE A 65 20.31 20.54 -0.42
C PHE A 65 19.99 22.04 -0.54
N ASN A 66 19.58 22.68 0.56
CA ASN A 66 19.21 24.10 0.56
C ASN A 66 20.38 25.07 0.34
N ILE A 67 21.62 24.62 0.51
CA ILE A 67 22.83 25.42 0.27
C ILE A 67 23.57 24.98 -1.01
N ASP A 68 22.90 24.20 -1.87
CA ASP A 68 23.44 23.62 -3.10
C ASP A 68 24.73 22.79 -2.90
N LYS A 69 24.95 22.28 -1.68
CA LYS A 69 26.03 21.34 -1.35
C LYS A 69 25.59 19.91 -1.66
N VAL A 70 25.28 19.66 -2.92
CA VAL A 70 24.79 18.38 -3.43
C VAL A 70 25.84 17.73 -4.33
N SER A 71 25.68 16.44 -4.62
CA SER A 71 26.52 15.77 -5.62
C SER A 71 26.19 16.29 -7.02
N GLU A 72 27.11 16.04 -7.95
CA GLU A 72 26.81 16.20 -9.38
C GLU A 72 25.56 15.39 -9.77
N PRO A 73 24.77 15.86 -10.75
CA PRO A 73 23.64 15.13 -11.28
C PRO A 73 24.06 13.74 -11.73
N VAL A 74 23.30 12.73 -11.30
CA VAL A 74 23.50 11.35 -11.76
C VAL A 74 22.84 11.22 -13.13
N ASP A 75 23.61 10.80 -14.13
CA ASP A 75 23.06 10.40 -15.42
C ASP A 75 22.41 9.02 -15.28
N LEU A 76 21.12 8.94 -15.60
CA LEU A 76 20.30 7.73 -15.50
C LEU A 76 19.83 7.23 -16.88
N SER A 77 20.43 7.74 -17.97
CA SER A 77 20.01 7.43 -19.34
C SER A 77 20.17 5.94 -19.69
N ASP A 78 21.24 5.30 -19.20
CA ASP A 78 21.47 3.86 -19.41
C ASP A 78 20.49 2.98 -18.62
N GLU A 79 20.08 3.39 -17.42
CA GLU A 79 19.03 2.72 -16.65
C GLU A 79 17.66 2.88 -17.32
N ALA A 80 17.34 4.08 -17.79
CA ALA A 80 16.10 4.36 -18.49
C ALA A 80 15.99 3.55 -19.79
N ARG A 81 17.10 3.41 -20.53
CA ARG A 81 17.19 2.55 -21.71
C ARG A 81 17.02 1.07 -21.36
N ARG A 82 17.67 0.58 -20.30
CA ARG A 82 17.50 -0.80 -19.80
C ARG A 82 16.07 -1.09 -19.35
N GLN A 83 15.38 -0.14 -18.71
CA GLN A 83 13.98 -0.27 -18.32
C GLN A 83 13.06 -0.27 -19.54
N ALA A 84 13.31 0.57 -20.54
CA ALA A 84 12.56 0.58 -21.79
C ALA A 84 12.72 -0.74 -22.55
N GLU A 85 13.95 -1.26 -22.69
CA GLU A 85 14.23 -2.55 -23.35
C GLU A 85 13.63 -3.75 -22.58
N ALA A 86 13.60 -3.70 -21.24
CA ALA A 86 12.93 -4.70 -20.41
C ALA A 86 11.39 -4.67 -20.54
N HIS A 87 10.81 -3.53 -20.92
CA HIS A 87 9.38 -3.38 -21.18
C HIS A 87 9.00 -3.53 -22.67
N GLU A 88 9.91 -3.24 -23.61
CA GLU A 88 9.69 -3.37 -25.06
C GLU A 88 9.73 -4.82 -25.56
N GLY A 89 10.23 -5.76 -24.76
CA GLY A 89 10.22 -7.20 -25.10
C GLY A 89 8.87 -7.91 -24.96
N LYS A 90 7.80 -7.25 -24.48
CA LYS A 90 6.47 -7.85 -24.34
C LYS A 90 5.40 -7.04 -25.07
N SER A 91 5.53 -6.94 -26.39
CA SER A 91 4.36 -6.72 -27.24
C SER A 91 3.62 -8.05 -27.39
N PHE A 92 2.64 -8.30 -26.52
CA PHE A 92 1.68 -9.39 -26.74
C PHE A 92 0.73 -8.96 -27.86
N ASN A 93 0.72 -9.72 -28.96
CA ASN A 93 -0.13 -9.39 -30.10
C ASN A 93 -1.60 -9.74 -29.86
N ASN A 94 -1.91 -10.43 -28.75
CA ASN A 94 -3.25 -10.80 -28.31
C ASN A 94 -3.26 -11.13 -26.80
N THR A 95 -4.42 -11.02 -26.16
CA THR A 95 -4.66 -11.32 -24.74
C THR A 95 -4.38 -12.78 -24.35
N ASP A 96 -4.39 -13.71 -25.31
CA ASP A 96 -4.15 -15.13 -25.05
C ASP A 96 -2.69 -15.43 -24.68
N GLU A 97 -1.72 -14.76 -25.32
CA GLU A 97 -0.29 -14.96 -25.02
C GLU A 97 0.07 -14.45 -23.61
N LEU A 98 -0.60 -13.39 -23.17
CA LEU A 98 -0.42 -12.78 -21.85
C LEU A 98 -0.89 -13.71 -20.73
N MET A 99 -1.97 -14.46 -20.97
CA MET A 99 -2.53 -15.44 -20.04
C MET A 99 -1.67 -16.71 -19.94
N GLN A 100 -1.04 -17.12 -21.05
CA GLN A 100 -0.15 -18.27 -21.08
C GLN A 100 1.12 -18.01 -20.25
N ASP A 101 1.73 -16.84 -20.43
CA ASP A 101 2.99 -16.46 -19.75
C ASP A 101 2.81 -16.25 -18.23
N LEU A 102 1.60 -15.92 -17.78
CA LEU A 102 1.23 -15.80 -16.36
C LEU A 102 0.99 -17.15 -15.68
N LEU A 103 0.67 -18.20 -16.44
CA LEU A 103 0.48 -19.56 -15.92
C LEU A 103 1.80 -20.34 -15.82
N ASP A 104 2.80 -19.95 -16.61
CA ASP A 104 4.11 -20.62 -16.69
C ASP A 104 5.17 -20.04 -15.71
N ALA A 105 4.83 -18.99 -14.94
CA ALA A 105 5.69 -18.33 -13.93
C ALA A 105 5.33 -18.73 -12.48
#